data_AF-A0A1F4UBD0-F1
#
_entry.id   AF-A0A1F4UBD0-F1
#
_cell.length_a   1.000
_cell.length_b   1.000
_cell.length_c   1.000
_cell.angle_alpha   90.00
_cell.angle_beta   90.00
_cell.angle_gamma   90.00
#
_symmetry.space_group_name_H-M   'P 1'
#
loop_
_entity.id
_entity.type
_entity.pdbx_description
1 polymer ?
#
loop_
_entity_poly.entity_id
_entity_poly.type
_entity_poly.pdbx_seq_one_letter_code
_entity_poly.pdbx_strand_id
1 'polypeptide(L)'
;MIQYFIIAAPFGIDPGTYQSLAVIPNYLLVLGAILLWLAFFVLGIIARRYEIVLGEKTNWQFMILAPTGILIFAIIQLVFCGIGGRMMLPKGGINYIAYVFFLLSGFLSLIASMRFYQVTKGG
;
A
#
# COMPACT_ATOMS: atom_id res chain seq x y z
N MET A 1 -1.62 4.80 -29.37
CA MET A 1 -1.50 3.88 -28.20
C MET A 1 -2.49 4.30 -27.08
N ILE A 2 -3.74 4.64 -27.43
CA ILE A 2 -4.85 5.04 -26.51
C ILE A 2 -6.16 4.30 -26.90
N GLN A 3 -6.08 3.29 -27.78
CA GLN A 3 -7.26 2.70 -28.44
C GLN A 3 -7.76 1.36 -27.85
N TYR A 4 -7.14 0.82 -26.80
CA TYR A 4 -7.52 -0.50 -26.27
C TYR A 4 -8.49 -0.48 -25.07
N PHE A 5 -8.96 0.70 -24.64
CA PHE A 5 -9.86 0.78 -23.47
C PHE A 5 -11.35 0.58 -23.79
N ILE A 6 -11.73 0.44 -25.07
CA ILE A 6 -13.16 0.47 -25.47
C ILE A 6 -13.66 -0.84 -26.11
N ILE A 7 -12.80 -1.77 -26.53
CA ILE A 7 -13.27 -2.92 -27.34
C ILE A 7 -12.89 -4.25 -26.67
N ALA A 8 -13.92 -4.96 -26.22
CA ALA A 8 -13.95 -6.27 -25.58
C ALA A 8 -13.53 -6.28 -24.09
N ALA A 9 -14.53 -6.25 -23.20
CA ALA A 9 -14.32 -6.77 -21.85
C ALA A 9 -13.87 -8.24 -21.97
N PRO A 10 -12.79 -8.66 -21.29
CA PRO A 10 -12.19 -9.99 -21.49
C PRO A 10 -13.04 -11.19 -21.06
N PHE A 11 -14.33 -11.00 -20.78
CA PHE A 11 -15.21 -11.97 -20.12
C PHE A 11 -16.66 -11.94 -20.62
N GLY A 12 -16.93 -11.33 -21.77
CA GLY A 12 -18.29 -11.26 -22.34
C GLY A 12 -19.28 -10.38 -21.54
N ILE A 13 -18.77 -9.53 -20.67
CA ILE A 13 -19.55 -8.57 -19.88
C ILE A 13 -19.54 -7.18 -20.53
N ASP A 14 -20.54 -6.36 -20.21
CA ASP A 14 -20.60 -4.98 -20.69
C ASP A 14 -19.34 -4.18 -20.28
N PRO A 15 -18.76 -3.36 -21.17
CA PRO A 15 -17.56 -2.57 -20.87
C PRO A 15 -17.68 -1.66 -19.64
N GLY A 16 -18.85 -1.05 -19.41
CA GLY A 16 -19.10 -0.21 -18.23
C GLY A 16 -19.10 -1.04 -16.95
N THR A 17 -19.67 -2.25 -17.00
CA THR A 17 -19.65 -3.19 -15.88
C THR A 17 -18.21 -3.63 -15.55
N TYR A 18 -17.39 -3.92 -16.57
CA TYR A 18 -15.97 -4.25 -16.38
C TYR A 18 -15.18 -3.10 -15.74
N GLN A 19 -15.40 -1.85 -16.15
CA GLN A 19 -14.72 -0.70 -15.56
C GLN A 19 -15.03 -0.55 -14.07
N SER A 20 -16.30 -0.69 -13.68
CA SER A 20 -16.75 -0.55 -12.29
C SER A 20 -16.22 -1.66 -11.37
N LEU A 21 -16.10 -2.89 -11.88
CA LEU A 21 -15.71 -4.06 -11.08
C LEU A 21 -14.19 -4.27 -11.03
N ALA A 22 -13.48 -3.96 -12.10
CA ALA A 22 -12.07 -4.32 -12.26
C ALA A 22 -11.16 -3.10 -12.27
N VAL A 23 -11.44 -2.13 -13.14
CA VAL A 23 -10.49 -1.06 -13.43
C VAL A 23 -10.44 -0.07 -12.27
N ILE A 24 -11.59 0.53 -11.93
CA ILE A 24 -11.68 1.58 -10.91
C ILE A 24 -11.20 1.08 -9.54
N PRO A 25 -11.64 -0.09 -9.03
CA PRO A 25 -11.22 -0.58 -7.72
C PRO A 25 -9.71 -0.86 -7.65
N ASN A 26 -9.11 -1.39 -8.72
CA ASN A 26 -7.68 -1.67 -8.75
C ASN A 26 -6.84 -0.38 -8.69
N TYR A 27 -7.22 0.66 -9.42
CA TYR A 27 -6.55 1.96 -9.33
C TYR A 27 -6.75 2.62 -7.96
N LEU A 28 -7.97 2.56 -7.39
CA LEU A 28 -8.25 3.07 -6.05
C LEU A 28 -7.43 2.34 -4.99
N LEU A 29 -7.27 1.02 -5.10
CA LEU A 29 -6.48 0.22 -4.17
C LEU A 29 -5.00 0.60 -4.23
N VAL A 30 -4.43 0.77 -5.44
CA VAL A 30 -3.05 1.26 -5.59
C VAL A 30 -2.89 2.67 -5.02
N LEU A 31 -3.82 3.57 -5.31
CA LEU A 31 -3.82 4.94 -4.81
C LEU A 31 -3.89 4.96 -3.28
N GLY A 32 -4.79 4.18 -2.69
CA GLY A 32 -4.92 4.03 -1.24
C GLY A 32 -3.66 3.49 -0.59
N ALA A 33 -3.00 2.49 -1.19
CA ALA A 33 -1.74 1.95 -0.69
C ALA A 33 -0.62 3.00 -0.70
N ILE A 34 -0.52 3.82 -1.75
CA ILE A 34 0.46 4.91 -1.84
C ILE A 34 0.18 6.00 -0.78
N LEU A 35 -1.08 6.40 -0.63
CA LEU A 35 -1.48 7.39 0.39
C LEU A 35 -1.18 6.89 1.81
N LEU A 36 -1.49 5.62 2.09
CA LEU A 36 -1.21 5.01 3.38
C LEU A 36 0.30 4.97 3.66
N TRP A 37 1.11 4.61 2.66
CA TRP A 37 2.57 4.63 2.77
C TRP A 37 3.09 6.04 3.07
N LEU A 38 2.59 7.06 2.36
CA LEU A 38 2.94 8.46 2.60
C LEU A 38 2.56 8.92 4.00
N ALA A 39 1.40 8.50 4.51
CA ALA A 39 0.99 8.83 5.87
C ALA A 39 1.98 8.29 6.92
N PHE A 40 2.42 7.04 6.80
CA PHE A 40 3.44 6.47 7.69
C PHE A 40 4.80 7.15 7.52
N PHE A 41 5.16 7.53 6.30
CA PHE A 41 6.39 8.28 6.04
C PHE A 41 6.41 9.64 6.77
N VAL A 42 5.32 10.40 6.67
CA VAL A 42 5.16 11.67 7.39
C VAL A 42 5.19 11.45 8.89
N LEU A 43 4.51 10.42 9.40
CA LEU A 43 4.56 10.06 10.82
C LEU A 43 6.00 9.76 11.29
N GLY A 44 6.80 9.06 10.48
CA GLY A 44 8.21 8.81 10.78
C GLY A 44 9.06 10.08 10.82
N ILE A 45 8.80 11.06 9.94
CA ILE A 45 9.44 12.38 9.99
C ILE A 45 9.06 13.12 11.28
N ILE A 46 7.79 13.06 11.67
CA ILE A 46 7.31 13.65 12.93
C ILE A 46 8.05 13.00 14.10
N ALA A 47 8.13 11.67 14.16
CA ALA A 47 8.85 10.94 15.20
C ALA A 47 10.32 11.38 15.31
N ARG A 48 11.02 11.56 14.19
CA ARG A 48 12.39 12.08 14.17
C ARG A 48 12.49 13.47 14.81
N ARG A 49 11.53 14.36 14.55
CA ARG A 49 11.50 15.70 15.16
C ARG A 49 11.26 15.61 16.67
N TYR A 50 10.37 14.73 17.11
CA TYR A 50 10.12 14.48 18.53
C TYR A 50 11.39 13.98 19.25
N GLU A 51 12.14 13.07 18.65
CA GLU A 51 13.41 12.59 19.22
C GLU A 51 14.45 13.69 19.40
N ILE A 52 14.55 14.61 18.44
CA ILE A 52 15.47 15.76 18.53
C ILE A 52 15.06 16.73 19.64
N VAL A 53 13.75 16.93 19.84
CA VAL A 53 13.22 17.92 20.80
C VAL A 53 13.16 17.37 22.22
N LEU A 54 12.75 16.12 22.40
CA LEU A 54 12.56 15.48 23.71
C LEU A 54 13.77 14.66 24.17
N GLY A 55 14.72 14.35 23.29
CA GLY A 55 15.91 13.54 23.62
C GLY A 55 15.62 12.05 23.82
N GLU A 56 14.37 11.62 23.66
CA GLU A 56 13.92 10.23 23.80
C GLU A 56 14.01 9.46 22.48
N LYS A 57 14.44 8.19 22.55
CA LYS A 57 14.59 7.36 21.34
C LYS A 57 13.22 6.92 20.82
N THR A 58 12.81 7.51 19.70
CA THR A 58 11.51 7.22 19.06
C THR A 58 11.57 6.04 18.06
N ASN A 59 12.78 5.56 17.71
CA ASN A 59 13.00 4.55 16.68
C ASN A 59 12.34 4.92 15.33
N TRP A 60 12.35 6.21 14.97
CA TRP A 60 11.71 6.74 13.76
C TRP A 60 12.08 6.00 12.46
N GLN A 61 13.29 5.45 12.36
CA GLN A 61 13.75 4.67 11.20
C GLN A 61 12.87 3.43 10.95
N PHE A 62 12.50 2.72 12.02
CA PHE A 62 11.63 1.56 11.93
C PHE A 62 10.23 1.96 11.44
N MET A 63 9.76 3.13 11.84
CA MET A 63 8.45 3.67 11.46
C MET A 63 8.37 4.07 9.98
N ILE A 64 9.50 4.51 9.40
CA ILE A 64 9.62 4.79 7.96
C ILE A 64 9.80 3.51 7.15
N LEU A 65 10.55 2.53 7.65
CA LEU A 65 10.87 1.31 6.93
C LEU A 65 9.70 0.29 6.94
N ALA A 66 9.00 0.16 8.06
CA ALA A 66 7.89 -0.77 8.23
C ALA A 66 6.83 -0.74 7.10
N PRO A 67 6.34 0.43 6.62
CA PRO A 67 5.33 0.50 5.57
C PRO A 67 5.85 0.17 4.16
N THR A 68 7.17 0.01 3.94
CA THR A 68 7.72 -0.18 2.58
C THR A 68 7.19 -1.42 1.87
N GLY A 69 6.76 -2.46 2.60
CA GLY A 69 6.11 -3.63 2.02
C GLY A 69 4.74 -3.32 1.39
N ILE A 70 4.02 -2.31 1.88
CA ILE A 70 2.78 -1.80 1.24
C ILE A 70 3.09 -1.22 -0.14
N LEU A 71 4.24 -0.56 -0.31
CA LEU A 71 4.67 -0.01 -1.60
C LEU A 71 4.98 -1.14 -2.60
N ILE A 72 5.68 -2.19 -2.15
CA ILE A 72 5.97 -3.37 -2.98
C ILE A 72 4.66 -4.02 -3.45
N PHE A 73 3.69 -4.18 -2.55
CA PHE A 73 2.36 -4.67 -2.89
C PHE A 73 1.67 -3.79 -3.94
N ALA A 74 1.69 -2.46 -3.77
CA ALA A 74 1.08 -1.52 -4.71
C ALA A 74 1.70 -1.61 -6.11
N ILE A 75 3.02 -1.76 -6.22
CA ILE A 75 3.73 -1.93 -7.49
C ILE A 75 3.30 -3.22 -8.17
N ILE A 76 3.26 -4.35 -7.44
CA ILE A 76 2.83 -5.64 -7.99
C ILE A 76 1.38 -5.55 -8.47
N GLN A 77 0.48 -4.98 -7.68
CA GLN A 77 -0.92 -4.78 -8.06
C GLN A 77 -1.03 -3.93 -9.33
N LEU A 78 -0.27 -2.84 -9.44
CA LEU A 78 -0.30 -1.97 -10.61
C LEU A 78 0.19 -2.68 -11.87
N VAL A 79 1.26 -3.47 -11.79
CA VAL A 79 1.80 -4.21 -12.93
C VAL A 79 0.81 -5.26 -13.44
N PHE A 80 0.23 -6.06 -12.55
CA PHE A 80 -0.64 -7.17 -12.96
C PHE A 80 -2.08 -6.75 -13.25
N CYS A 81 -2.66 -5.92 -12.40
CA CYS A 81 -4.07 -5.54 -12.50
C CYS A 81 -4.27 -4.22 -13.26
N GLY A 82 -3.37 -3.25 -13.10
CA GLY A 82 -3.43 -1.98 -13.82
C GLY A 82 -2.99 -2.11 -15.28
N ILE A 83 -1.74 -2.54 -15.50
CA ILE A 83 -1.15 -2.65 -16.84
C ILE A 83 -1.56 -3.96 -17.52
N GLY A 84 -1.54 -5.08 -16.78
CA GLY A 84 -1.87 -6.40 -17.31
C GLY A 84 -3.38 -6.67 -17.52
N GLY A 85 -4.25 -5.74 -17.14
CA GLY A 85 -5.70 -5.87 -17.34
C GLY A 85 -6.34 -7.07 -16.62
N ARG A 86 -5.70 -7.61 -15.58
CA ARG A 86 -6.25 -8.73 -14.80
C ARG A 86 -7.15 -8.22 -13.69
N MET A 87 -8.33 -8.83 -13.51
CA MET A 87 -9.23 -8.49 -12.40
C MET A 87 -8.58 -8.68 -11.02
N MET A 88 -7.77 -9.72 -10.87
CA MET A 88 -7.08 -10.07 -9.62
C MET A 88 -5.65 -10.52 -9.91
N LEU A 89 -4.80 -10.52 -8.88
CA LEU A 89 -3.46 -11.10 -9.00
C LEU A 89 -3.57 -12.57 -9.45
N PRO A 90 -2.63 -13.04 -10.30
CA PRO A 90 -2.63 -14.42 -10.76
C PRO A 90 -2.66 -15.39 -9.59
N LYS A 91 -3.57 -16.37 -9.64
CA LYS A 91 -3.60 -17.49 -8.69
C LYS A 91 -2.26 -18.23 -8.79
N GLY A 92 -1.46 -18.17 -7.72
CA GLY A 92 -0.10 -18.71 -7.68
C GLY A 92 0.76 -18.02 -6.62
N GLY A 93 2.07 -18.32 -6.63
CA GLY A 93 3.01 -17.86 -5.60
C GLY A 93 3.09 -16.33 -5.45
N ILE A 94 2.98 -15.58 -6.56
CA ILE A 94 3.08 -14.11 -6.57
C ILE A 94 2.00 -13.46 -5.71
N ASN A 95 0.78 -14.00 -5.70
CA ASN A 95 -0.31 -13.43 -4.92
C ASN A 95 -0.08 -13.59 -3.41
N TYR A 96 0.34 -14.80 -3.00
CA TYR A 96 0.68 -15.07 -1.61
C TYR A 96 1.82 -14.18 -1.12
N ILE A 97 2.86 -14.01 -1.94
CA ILE A 97 3.98 -13.12 -1.62
C ILE A 97 3.47 -11.69 -1.44
N ALA A 98 2.72 -11.16 -2.39
CA ALA A 98 2.21 -9.79 -2.34
C ALA A 98 1.34 -9.54 -1.08
N TYR A 99 0.43 -10.46 -0.76
CA TYR A 99 -0.42 -10.34 0.43
C TYR A 99 0.36 -10.52 1.74
N VAL A 100 1.34 -11.43 1.79
CA VAL A 100 2.20 -11.59 2.97
C VAL A 100 3.03 -10.32 3.21
N PHE A 101 3.61 -9.72 2.16
CA PHE A 101 4.32 -8.46 2.27
C PHE A 101 3.43 -7.32 2.75
N PHE A 102 2.21 -7.21 2.20
CA PHE A 102 1.24 -6.22 2.63
C PHE A 102 0.85 -6.39 4.11
N LEU A 103 0.53 -7.62 4.51
CA LEU A 103 0.10 -7.94 5.88
C LEU A 103 1.23 -7.74 6.88
N LEU A 104 2.42 -8.27 6.60
CA LEU A 104 3.60 -8.11 7.46
C LEU A 104 3.98 -6.63 7.62
N SER A 105 3.95 -5.87 6.53
CA SER A 105 4.19 -4.44 6.53
C SER A 105 3.15 -3.69 7.37
N GLY A 106 1.86 -4.01 7.21
CA GLY A 106 0.79 -3.45 8.04
C GLY A 106 0.97 -3.72 9.53
N PHE A 107 1.32 -4.96 9.90
CA PHE A 107 1.60 -5.32 11.31
C PHE A 107 2.80 -4.56 11.87
N LEU A 108 3.91 -4.50 11.12
CA LEU A 108 5.10 -3.76 11.54
C LEU A 108 4.80 -2.27 11.70
N SER A 109 4.04 -1.68 10.78
CA SER A 109 3.62 -0.28 10.85
C SER A 109 2.75 0.00 12.07
N LEU A 110 1.82 -0.90 12.39
CA LEU A 110 0.99 -0.78 13.59
C LEU A 110 1.84 -0.84 14.87
N ILE A 111 2.78 -1.78 14.96
CA ILE A 111 3.71 -1.90 16.10
C ILE A 111 4.57 -0.63 16.23
N ALA A 112 5.07 -0.10 15.11
CA ALA A 112 5.86 1.13 15.11
C ALA A 112 5.04 2.32 15.64
N SER A 113 3.80 2.47 15.18
CA SER A 113 2.89 3.53 15.65
C SER A 113 2.52 3.36 17.13
N MET A 114 2.29 2.15 17.62
CA MET A 114 2.01 1.91 19.04
C MET A 114 3.20 2.27 19.93
N ARG A 115 4.43 1.92 19.51
CA ARG A 115 5.65 2.34 20.22
C ARG A 115 5.79 3.85 20.26
N PHE A 116 5.54 4.53 19.14
CA PHE A 116 5.56 5.99 19.11
C PHE A 116 4.50 6.61 20.03
N TYR A 117 3.30 6.04 20.08
CA TYR A 117 2.24 6.48 20.99
C TYR A 117 2.63 6.33 22.48
N GLN A 118 3.34 5.27 22.84
CA GLN A 118 3.85 5.11 24.20
C GLN A 118 4.86 6.19 24.58
N VAL A 119 5.75 6.57 23.65
CA VAL A 119 6.73 7.65 23.87
C VAL A 119 6.04 9.01 24.03
N THR A 120 4.99 9.29 23.26
CA THR A 120 4.29 10.59 23.34
C THR A 120 3.32 10.70 24.51
N LYS A 121 2.79 9.59 25.03
CA LYS A 121 1.87 9.60 26.17
C LYS A 121 2.58 9.85 27.52
N GLY A 122 3.91 9.81 27.53
CA GLY A 122 4.73 9.99 28.73
C GLY A 122 4.87 8.68 29.50
N GLY A 123 6.12 8.28 29.74
CA GLY A 123 6.48 7.60 30.97
C GLY A 123 6.39 8.56 32.14
#